data_AF-I6CK66-F1
#
_entry.id   AF-I6CK66-F1
#
_cell.length_a   1.000
_cell.length_b   1.000
_cell.length_c   1.000
_cell.angle_alpha   90.00
_cell.angle_beta   90.00
_cell.angle_gamma   90.00
#
_symmetry.space_group_name_H-M   'P 1'
#
loop_
_entity.id
_entity.type
_entity.pdbx_description
1 polymer ?
#
loop_
_entity_poly.entity_id
_entity_poly.type
_entity_poly.pdbx_seq_one_letter_code
_entity_poly.pdbx_strand_id
1 'polypeptide(L)' 'MGVTGNISQRVSLRGSVAWQKGSDDFAQTAGFLSMTVKW' A
#
# COMPACT_ATOMS: atom_id res chain seq x y z
N MET A 1 4.44 -1.90 6.11
CA MET A 1 5.19 -2.77 5.17
C MET A 1 4.55 -2.68 3.80
N GLY A 2 5.31 -2.47 2.72
CA GLY A 2 4.72 -2.40 1.38
C GLY A 2 5.66 -2.88 0.28
N VAL A 3 5.07 -3.34 -0.81
CA VAL A 3 5.74 -3.82 -2.02
C VAL A 3 5.31 -2.94 -3.18
N THR A 4 6.28 -2.48 -3.96
CA THR A 4 6.03 -1.74 -5.21
C THR A 4 6.58 -2.56 -6.35
N GLY A 5 5.75 -2.82 -7.35
CA GLY A 5 6.10 -3.58 -8.54
C GLY A 5 5.77 -2.78 -9.80
N ASN A 6 6.70 -2.75 -10.76
CA ASN A 6 6.44 -2.20 -12.08
C ASN A 6 5.92 -3.32 -12.98
N ILE A 7 4.69 -3.19 -13.45
CA ILE A 7 4.06 -4.13 -14.40
C ILE A 7 4.58 -3.83 -15.81
N SER A 8 4.80 -2.55 -16.13
CA SER A 8 5.40 -2.10 -17.39
C SER A 8 6.10 -0.75 -17.17
N GLN A 9 6.82 -0.22 -18.17
CA GLN A 9 7.42 1.12 -18.09
C GLN A 9 6.41 2.24 -17.79
N ARG A 10 5.13 1.98 -18.08
CA ARG A 10 4.04 2.93 -17.89
C ARG A 10 3.18 2.62 -16.68
N VAL A 11 3.15 1.37 -16.20
CA VAL A 11 2.25 0.93 -15.13
C VAL A 11 3.05 0.46 -13.92
N SER A 12 2.84 1.13 -12.79
CA SER A 12 3.37 0.73 -11.50
C SER A 12 2.23 0.43 -10.52
N LEU A 13 2.38 -0.64 -9.75
CA LEU A 13 1.46 -1.06 -8.70
C LEU A 13 2.17 -0.97 -7.35
N ARG A 14 1.48 -0.43 -6.34
CA ARG A 14 2.00 -0.38 -4.98
C ARG A 14 0.96 -0.92 -4.01
N GLY A 15 1.31 -2.01 -3.35
CA GLY A 15 0.57 -2.54 -2.21
C GLY A 15 1.29 -2.18 -0.92
N SER A 16 0.57 -1.67 0.07
CA SER A 16 1.14 -1.38 1.39
C SER A 16 0.15 -1.67 2.49
N VAL A 17 0.63 -2.34 3.53
CA VAL A 17 -0.10 -2.62 4.75
C VAL A 17 0.45 -1.71 5.85
N ALA A 18 -0.42 -0.89 6.42
CA ALA A 18 -0.14 -0.15 7.63
C ALA A 18 -0.83 -0.85 8.80
N TRP A 19 -0.06 -1.14 9.84
CA TRP A 19 -0.57 -1.55 11.14
C TRP A 19 -0.31 -0.42 12.11
N GLN A 20 -1.37 0.10 12.72
CA GLN A 20 -1.29 1.10 13.77
C GLN A 20 -1.89 0.49 15.04
N LYS A 21 -1.08 0.41 16.09
CA LYS A 21 -1.54 0.04 17.43
C LYS A 21 -1.72 1.33 18.22
N GLY A 22 -2.98 1.70 18.47
CA GLY A 22 -3.37 2.81 19.33
C GLY A 22 -3.27 2.46 20.82
N SER A 23 -3.39 3.48 21.67
CA SER A 23 -3.14 3.42 23.12
C SER A 23 -4.11 2.52 23.91
N ASP A 24 -5.32 2.28 23.40
CA ASP A 24 -6.42 1.60 24.12
C ASP A 24 -6.94 0.36 23.37
N ASP A 25 -6.05 -0.58 23.04
CA ASP A 25 -6.38 -1.83 22.31
C ASP A 25 -6.95 -1.63 20.89
N PHE A 26 -6.91 -0.41 20.35
CA PHE A 26 -7.27 -0.14 18.97
C PHE A 26 -6.14 -0.57 18.03
N ALA A 27 -6.23 -1.78 17.49
CA ALA A 27 -5.34 -2.25 16.44
C ALA A 27 -6.03 -2.06 15.08
N GLN A 28 -5.61 -1.04 14.31
CA GLN A 28 -6.11 -0.81 12.96
C GLN A 28 -5.11 -1.35 11.94
N THR A 29 -5.60 -2.27 11.11
CA THR A 29 -4.89 -2.75 9.94
C THR A 29 -5.52 -2.15 8.71
N ALA A 30 -4.77 -1.32 7.99
CA ALA A 30 -5.21 -0.73 6.73
C ALA A 30 -4.34 -1.27 5.60
N GLY A 31 -4.99 -1.90 4.62
CA GLY A 31 -4.38 -2.26 3.35
C GLY A 31 -4.64 -1.16 2.32
N PHE A 32 -3.59 -0.70 1.68
CA PHE A 32 -3.63 0.28 0.60
C PHE A 32 -3.10 -0.37 -0.67
N LEU A 33 -3.86 -0.24 -1.77
CA LEU A 33 -3.44 -0.65 -3.10
C LEU A 33 -3.59 0.55 -4.04
N SER A 34 -2.52 0.95 -4.70
CA SER A 34 -2.53 2.02 -5.68
C SER A 34 -1.91 1.58 -7.01
N MET A 35 -2.47 2.08 -8.10
CA MET A 35 -1.98 1.89 -9.45
C MET A 35 -1.69 3.25 -10.06
N THR A 36 -0.51 3.40 -10.65
CA THR A 36 -0.12 4.61 -11.38
C THR A 36 0.15 4.23 -12.83
N VAL A 37 -0.47 4.98 -13.74
CA VAL A 37 -0.32 4.82 -15.18
C VAL A 37 0.25 6.12 -15.75
N LYS A 38 1.39 6.03 -16.44
CA LYS A 38 1.98 7.13 -17.21
C LYS A 38 1.41 7.09 -18.63
N TRP A 39 0.74 8.18 -19.02
CA TRP A 39 0.25 8.42 -20.38
C TRP A 39 1.32 9.08 -21.25
#